data_AF-A0A8E2R1L5-F1
#
_entry.id   AF-A0A8E2R1L5-F1
#
_cell.length_a   1.000
_cell.length_b   1.000
_cell.length_c   1.000
_cell.angle_alpha   90.00
_cell.angle_beta   90.00
_cell.angle_gamma   90.00
#
_symmetry.space_group_name_H-M   'P 1'
#
loop_
_entity.id
_entity.type
_entity.pdbx_description
1 polymer ?
#
loop_
_entity_poly.entity_id
_entity_poly.type
_entity_poly.pdbx_seq_one_letter_code
_entity_poly.pdbx_strand_id
1 'polypeptide(L)'
;MSGGDIAGLIAAGVFLVLVLLLAVPLLKLGGVLDEVRSGIRESVDAITPTLAETQVTVLEANKQLAKIDSITTHVSETTSNVSSLVALTAASVGGPLIKLAGFSAAVRAGISSFKSDGPTKSKVKSTPKSTPKKPKPRATR
;
A
#
# COMPACT_ATOMS: atom_id res chain seq x y z
N MET A 1 33.62 39.70 79.18
CA MET A 1 33.16 39.45 77.79
C MET A 1 34.39 39.38 76.92
N SER A 2 34.67 38.21 76.35
CA SER A 2 35.75 38.01 75.39
C SER A 2 35.35 38.59 74.03
N GLY A 3 36.32 39.01 73.22
CA GLY A 3 36.08 39.38 71.82
C GLY A 3 35.50 38.21 71.01
N GLY A 4 35.82 36.97 71.39
CA GLY A 4 35.25 35.76 70.80
C GLY A 4 33.76 35.60 71.05
N ASP A 5 33.25 35.98 72.23
CA ASP A 5 31.82 35.86 72.58
C ASP A 5 30.98 36.79 71.69
N ILE A 6 31.47 38.00 71.48
CA ILE A 6 30.83 39.03 70.64
C ILE A 6 30.87 38.60 69.17
N ALA A 7 32.00 38.10 68.69
CA ALA A 7 32.14 37.59 67.34
C ALA A 7 31.21 36.38 67.08
N GLY A 8 31.10 35.47 68.05
CA GLY A 8 30.19 34.31 67.99
C GLY A 8 28.72 34.71 67.92
N LEU A 9 28.30 35.71 68.70
CA LEU A 9 26.92 36.21 68.69
C LEU A 9 26.57 36.90 67.35
N ILE A 10 27.49 37.70 66.80
CA ILE A 10 27.33 38.30 65.47
C ILE A 10 27.28 37.22 64.37
N ALA A 11 28.19 36.24 64.42
CA ALA A 11 28.22 35.13 63.46
C ALA A 11 26.93 34.30 63.51
N ALA A 12 26.40 34.02 64.70
CA ALA A 12 25.11 33.33 64.87
C ALA A 12 23.95 34.14 64.27
N GLY A 13 23.92 35.46 64.46
CA GLY A 13 22.92 36.34 63.84
C GLY A 13 22.97 36.33 62.31
N VAL A 14 24.16 36.46 61.72
CA VAL A 14 24.35 36.41 60.27
C VAL A 14 23.99 35.02 59.70
N PHE A 15 24.40 33.95 60.39
CA PHE A 15 24.08 32.58 59.98
C PHE A 15 22.57 32.31 60.03
N LEU A 16 21.86 32.77 61.06
CA LEU A 16 20.40 32.67 61.15
C LEU A 16 19.70 33.37 59.98
N VAL A 17 20.14 34.59 59.63
CA VAL A 17 19.61 35.31 58.46
C VAL A 17 19.88 34.55 57.15
N LEU A 18 21.07 33.96 57.00
CA LEU A 18 21.44 33.13 55.84
C LEU A 18 20.54 31.88 55.73
N VAL A 19 20.28 31.19 56.85
CA VAL A 19 19.37 30.04 56.91
C VAL A 19 17.93 30.44 56.56
N LEU A 20 17.42 31.57 57.06
CA LEU A 20 16.09 32.08 56.68
C LEU A 20 16.01 32.45 55.19
N LEU A 21 17.08 33.03 54.63
CA LEU A 21 17.17 33.32 53.20
C LEU A 21 17.12 32.03 52.38
N LEU A 22 17.91 31.00 52.76
CA LEU A 22 17.93 29.69 52.10
C LEU A 22 16.65 28.87 52.28
N ALA A 23 15.86 29.10 53.34
CA ALA A 23 14.59 28.42 53.52
C ALA A 23 13.61 28.71 52.37
N VAL A 24 13.60 29.94 51.84
CA VAL A 24 12.69 30.34 50.74
C VAL A 24 12.92 29.54 49.44
N PRO A 25 14.13 29.45 48.85
CA PRO A 25 14.36 28.62 47.68
C PRO A 25 14.19 27.13 47.96
N LEU A 26 14.53 26.63 49.16
CA LEU A 26 14.30 25.21 49.51
C LEU A 26 12.81 24.84 49.51
N LEU A 27 11.95 25.68 50.12
CA LEU A 27 10.50 25.50 50.08
C LEU A 27 9.95 25.60 48.65
N LYS A 28 10.47 26.56 47.86
CA LYS A 28 10.06 26.76 46.46
C LYS A 28 10.47 25.58 45.57
N LEU A 29 11.63 24.95 45.81
CA LEU A 29 12.06 23.72 45.15
C LEU A 29 11.14 22.54 45.48
N GLY A 30 10.66 22.43 46.73
CA GLY A 30 9.65 21.45 47.12
C GLY A 30 8.40 21.53 46.24
N GLY A 31 7.84 22.74 46.09
CA GLY A 31 6.70 22.99 45.21
C GLY A 31 6.95 22.63 43.74
N VAL A 32 8.15 22.89 43.21
CA VAL A 32 8.51 22.47 41.83
C VAL A 32 8.58 20.95 41.69
N LEU A 33 9.09 20.22 42.69
CA LEU A 33 9.12 18.76 42.69
C LEU A 33 7.71 18.16 42.79
N ASP A 34 6.81 18.81 43.54
CA ASP A 34 5.39 18.40 43.62
C ASP A 34 4.65 18.66 42.30
N GLU A 35 4.91 19.80 41.62
CA GLU A 35 4.36 20.09 40.29
C GLU A 35 4.86 19.09 39.24
N VAL A 36 6.17 18.77 39.24
CA VAL A 36 6.75 17.72 38.38
C VAL A 36 6.14 16.36 38.69
N ARG A 37 5.91 16.01 39.96
CA ARG A 37 5.21 14.78 40.36
C ARG A 37 3.77 14.76 39.85
N SER A 38 3.07 15.89 39.89
CA SER A 38 1.70 16.03 39.39
C SER A 38 1.66 15.86 37.87
N GLY A 39 2.50 16.59 37.13
CA GLY A 39 2.59 16.49 35.68
C GLY A 39 3.02 15.10 35.18
N ILE A 40 3.87 14.38 35.93
CA ILE A 40 4.19 12.97 35.63
C ILE A 40 2.96 12.08 35.84
N ARG A 41 2.19 12.26 36.93
CA ARG A 41 0.95 11.50 37.17
C ARG A 41 -0.07 11.76 36.08
N GLU A 42 -0.35 13.03 35.77
CA GLU A 42 -1.28 13.43 34.71
C GLU A 42 -0.84 12.90 33.34
N SER A 43 0.46 12.91 33.04
CA SER A 43 0.99 12.29 31.81
C SER A 43 0.78 10.77 31.78
N VAL A 44 0.98 10.07 32.90
CA VAL A 44 0.75 8.61 33.00
C VAL A 44 -0.74 8.27 32.90
N ASP A 45 -1.59 9.05 33.55
CA ASP A 45 -3.05 8.91 33.49
C ASP A 45 -3.58 9.22 32.07
N ALA A 46 -2.96 10.15 31.33
CA ALA A 46 -3.23 10.43 29.92
C ALA A 46 -2.67 9.37 28.95
N ILE A 47 -1.59 8.66 29.32
CA ILE A 47 -1.05 7.53 28.54
C ILE A 47 -1.90 6.27 28.72
N THR A 48 -2.52 6.08 29.89
CA THR A 48 -3.36 4.91 30.20
C THR A 48 -4.48 4.64 29.17
N PRO A 49 -5.28 5.62 28.69
CA PRO A 49 -6.23 5.37 27.61
C PRO A 49 -5.55 4.99 26.28
N THR A 50 -4.39 5.56 25.94
CA THR A 50 -3.68 5.20 24.70
C THR A 50 -3.11 3.77 24.72
N LEU A 51 -2.74 3.26 25.90
CA LEU A 51 -2.35 1.85 26.07
C LEU A 51 -3.55 0.88 25.98
N ALA A 52 -4.76 1.34 26.33
CA ALA A 52 -5.98 0.59 26.05
C ALA A 52 -6.34 0.63 24.55
N GLU A 53 -6.23 1.78 23.88
CA GLU A 53 -6.54 1.95 22.46
C GLU A 53 -5.59 1.18 21.53
N THR A 54 -4.31 1.06 21.88
CA THR A 54 -3.35 0.27 21.10
C THR A 54 -3.67 -1.23 21.12
N GLN A 55 -4.09 -1.79 22.26
CA GLN A 55 -4.59 -3.16 22.35
C GLN A 55 -5.88 -3.37 21.53
N VAL A 56 -6.81 -2.40 21.54
CA VAL A 56 -8.00 -2.43 20.68
C VAL A 56 -7.63 -2.37 19.19
N THR A 57 -6.63 -1.55 18.83
CA THR A 57 -6.14 -1.40 17.45
C THR A 57 -5.52 -2.70 16.93
N VAL A 58 -4.74 -3.42 17.75
CA VAL A 58 -4.17 -4.72 17.36
C VAL A 58 -5.27 -5.79 17.20
N LEU A 59 -6.28 -5.80 18.07
CA LEU A 59 -7.42 -6.72 17.93
C LEU A 59 -8.26 -6.41 16.69
N GLU A 60 -8.49 -5.14 16.37
CA GLU A 60 -9.25 -4.75 15.17
C GLU A 60 -8.44 -4.97 13.89
N ALA A 61 -7.11 -4.78 13.90
CA ALA A 61 -6.23 -5.15 12.79
C ALA A 61 -6.27 -6.66 12.51
N ASN A 62 -6.29 -7.52 13.54
CA ASN A 62 -6.45 -8.96 13.37
C ASN A 62 -7.82 -9.33 12.76
N LYS A 63 -8.91 -8.67 13.17
CA LYS A 63 -10.23 -8.83 12.51
C LYS A 63 -10.22 -8.33 11.06
N GLN A 64 -9.47 -7.26 10.76
CA GLN A 64 -9.34 -6.74 9.40
C GLN A 64 -8.55 -7.71 8.51
N LEU A 65 -7.50 -8.37 9.00
CA LEU A 65 -6.80 -9.41 8.26
C LEU A 65 -7.72 -10.60 7.91
N ALA A 66 -8.56 -11.06 8.85
CA ALA A 66 -9.56 -12.09 8.57
C ALA A 66 -10.62 -11.65 7.54
N LYS A 67 -11.00 -10.36 7.54
CA LYS A 67 -11.87 -9.77 6.50
C LYS A 67 -11.14 -9.62 5.15
N ILE A 68 -9.83 -9.38 5.14
CA ILE A 68 -9.03 -9.29 3.91
C ILE A 68 -8.90 -10.67 3.25
N ASP A 69 -8.79 -11.75 4.02
CA ASP A 69 -8.78 -13.12 3.49
C ASP A 69 -10.13 -13.50 2.85
N SER A 70 -11.25 -13.17 3.49
CA SER A 70 -12.57 -13.38 2.88
C SER A 70 -12.83 -12.47 1.68
N ILE A 71 -12.43 -11.19 1.73
CA ILE A 71 -12.49 -10.29 0.57
C ILE A 71 -11.61 -10.82 -0.57
N THR A 72 -10.41 -11.34 -0.29
CA THR A 72 -9.52 -11.92 -1.31
C THR A 72 -10.16 -13.14 -1.96
N THR A 73 -10.80 -14.01 -1.17
CA THR A 73 -11.57 -15.16 -1.66
C THR A 73 -12.74 -14.71 -2.56
N HIS A 74 -13.57 -13.77 -2.10
CA HIS A 74 -14.69 -13.25 -2.88
C HIS A 74 -14.26 -12.45 -4.12
N VAL A 75 -13.12 -11.77 -4.09
CA VAL A 75 -12.52 -11.10 -5.25
C VAL A 75 -11.99 -12.13 -6.26
N SER A 76 -11.41 -13.25 -5.81
CA SER A 76 -11.01 -14.36 -6.67
C SER A 76 -12.23 -14.99 -7.37
N GLU A 77 -13.28 -15.31 -6.61
CA GLU A 77 -14.56 -15.82 -7.14
C GLU A 77 -15.21 -14.84 -8.11
N THR A 78 -15.28 -13.56 -7.74
CA THR A 78 -15.86 -12.50 -8.59
C THR A 78 -15.03 -12.31 -9.86
N THR A 79 -13.70 -12.33 -9.79
CA THR A 79 -12.82 -12.22 -10.96
C THR A 79 -12.98 -13.42 -11.89
N SER A 80 -13.13 -14.63 -11.35
CA SER A 80 -13.41 -15.85 -12.11
C SER A 80 -14.79 -15.80 -12.80
N ASN A 81 -15.81 -15.33 -12.09
CA ASN A 81 -17.16 -15.14 -12.63
C ASN A 81 -17.20 -14.02 -13.69
N VAL A 82 -16.52 -12.90 -13.46
CA VAL A 82 -16.36 -11.81 -14.44
C VAL A 82 -15.61 -12.30 -15.67
N SER A 83 -14.54 -13.09 -15.52
CA SER A 83 -13.85 -13.73 -16.64
C SER A 83 -14.79 -14.63 -17.44
N SER A 84 -15.64 -15.42 -16.75
CA SER A 84 -16.66 -16.26 -17.38
C SER A 84 -17.74 -15.45 -18.10
N LEU A 85 -18.20 -14.33 -17.52
CA LEU A 85 -19.16 -13.40 -18.15
C LEU A 85 -18.56 -12.67 -19.35
N VAL A 86 -17.29 -12.27 -19.29
CA VAL A 86 -16.55 -11.68 -20.42
C VAL A 86 -16.36 -12.71 -21.53
N ALA A 87 -16.00 -13.95 -21.18
CA ALA A 87 -15.90 -15.06 -22.14
C ALA A 87 -17.24 -15.40 -22.78
N LEU A 88 -18.34 -15.42 -22.00
CA LEU A 88 -19.69 -15.62 -22.52
C LEU A 88 -20.12 -14.46 -23.42
N THR A 89 -19.85 -13.22 -23.04
CA THR A 89 -20.13 -12.03 -23.87
C THR A 89 -19.33 -12.08 -25.17
N ALA A 90 -18.04 -12.42 -25.11
CA ALA A 90 -17.19 -12.60 -26.28
C ALA A 90 -17.66 -13.77 -27.17
N ALA A 91 -18.18 -14.86 -26.60
CA ALA A 91 -18.77 -15.96 -27.36
C ALA A 91 -20.09 -15.55 -28.04
N SER A 92 -20.98 -14.86 -27.31
CA SER A 92 -22.28 -14.39 -27.80
C SER A 92 -22.14 -13.33 -28.90
N VAL A 93 -21.14 -12.44 -28.81
CA VAL A 93 -20.98 -11.31 -29.73
C VAL A 93 -19.91 -11.58 -30.81
N GLY A 94 -18.81 -12.25 -30.47
CA GLY A 94 -17.69 -12.48 -31.38
C GLY A 94 -18.04 -13.38 -32.58
N GLY A 95 -18.77 -14.47 -32.34
CA GLY A 95 -19.23 -15.37 -33.40
C GLY A 95 -20.08 -14.67 -34.47
N PRO A 96 -21.14 -13.93 -34.08
CA PRO A 96 -21.93 -13.12 -35.00
C PRO A 96 -21.14 -11.99 -35.69
N LEU A 97 -20.28 -11.26 -34.98
CA LEU A 97 -19.48 -10.17 -35.59
C LEU A 97 -18.52 -10.69 -36.67
N ILE A 98 -17.86 -11.82 -36.45
CA ILE A 98 -16.99 -12.45 -37.46
C ILE A 98 -17.79 -12.85 -38.70
N LYS A 99 -19.00 -13.40 -38.52
CA LYS A 99 -19.89 -13.75 -39.64
C LYS A 99 -20.37 -12.52 -40.43
N LEU A 100 -20.71 -11.42 -39.75
CA LEU A 100 -21.10 -10.16 -40.38
C LEU A 100 -19.94 -9.53 -41.16
N ALA A 101 -18.73 -9.51 -40.58
CA ALA A 101 -17.53 -9.06 -41.26
C ALA A 101 -17.25 -9.88 -42.53
N GLY A 102 -17.26 -11.22 -42.43
CA GLY A 102 -17.09 -12.12 -43.57
C GLY A 102 -18.15 -11.93 -44.66
N PHE A 103 -19.43 -11.78 -44.28
CA PHE A 103 -20.51 -11.51 -45.22
C PHE A 103 -20.32 -10.17 -45.96
N SER A 104 -20.00 -9.09 -45.24
CA SER A 104 -19.75 -7.78 -45.85
C SER A 104 -18.56 -7.79 -46.82
N ALA A 105 -17.50 -8.52 -46.47
CA ALA A 105 -16.33 -8.71 -47.33
C ALA A 105 -16.68 -9.52 -48.59
N ALA A 106 -17.46 -10.61 -48.45
CA ALA A 106 -17.92 -11.42 -49.58
C ALA A 106 -18.86 -10.65 -50.52
N VAL A 107 -19.80 -9.87 -49.98
CA VAL A 107 -20.69 -8.99 -50.77
C VAL A 107 -19.87 -7.95 -51.54
N ARG A 108 -18.91 -7.28 -50.86
CA ARG A 108 -18.01 -6.31 -51.52
C ARG A 108 -17.16 -6.96 -52.60
N ALA A 109 -16.62 -8.16 -52.33
CA ALA A 109 -15.84 -8.91 -53.30
C ALA A 109 -16.66 -9.26 -54.55
N GLY A 110 -17.87 -9.82 -54.37
CA GLY A 110 -18.78 -10.13 -55.48
C GLY A 110 -19.10 -8.91 -56.35
N ILE A 111 -19.46 -7.78 -55.73
CA ILE A 111 -19.72 -6.51 -56.45
C ILE A 111 -18.47 -6.01 -57.19
N SER A 112 -17.28 -6.15 -56.59
CA SER A 112 -16.02 -5.77 -57.25
C SER A 112 -15.65 -6.68 -58.41
N SER A 113 -15.96 -7.98 -58.35
CA SER A 113 -15.77 -8.92 -59.45
C SER A 113 -16.67 -8.58 -60.63
N PHE A 114 -17.95 -8.25 -60.40
CA PHE A 114 -18.86 -7.78 -61.45
C PHE A 114 -18.44 -6.42 -62.05
N LYS A 115 -17.73 -5.57 -61.29
CA LYS A 115 -17.13 -4.33 -61.80
C LYS A 115 -15.87 -4.59 -62.65
N SER A 116 -15.26 -5.77 -62.54
CA SER A 116 -13.95 -6.09 -63.11
C SER A 116 -14.01 -6.96 -64.38
N ASP A 117 -15.19 -7.18 -64.96
CA ASP A 117 -15.35 -7.95 -66.20
C ASP A 117 -15.01 -7.11 -67.45
N GLY A 118 -13.74 -6.69 -67.53
CA GLY A 118 -13.12 -6.06 -68.69
C GLY A 118 -11.87 -6.86 -69.08
N PRO A 119 -11.71 -7.29 -70.34
CA PRO A 119 -10.74 -8.33 -70.67
C PRO A 119 -9.31 -7.79 -70.73
N THR A 120 -8.38 -8.37 -69.95
CA THR A 120 -6.94 -8.25 -70.23
C THR A 120 -6.20 -9.53 -69.87
N LYS A 121 -5.30 -9.99 -70.76
CA LYS A 121 -4.69 -11.33 -70.70
C LYS A 121 -3.33 -11.35 -69.99
N SER A 122 -3.09 -12.47 -69.29
CA SER A 122 -1.84 -13.25 -69.23
C SER A 122 -0.49 -12.54 -69.08
N LYS A 123 0.26 -12.91 -68.03
CA LYS A 123 1.61 -13.46 -68.27
C LYS A 123 2.10 -14.44 -67.20
N VAL A 124 2.26 -15.69 -67.62
CA VAL A 124 3.11 -16.68 -66.93
C VAL A 124 4.59 -16.30 -67.12
N LYS A 125 5.41 -16.44 -66.07
CA LYS A 125 6.87 -16.56 -66.20
C LYS A 125 7.38 -17.64 -65.25
N SER A 126 8.26 -18.50 -65.77
CA SER A 126 8.57 -19.80 -65.18
C SER A 126 10.06 -19.97 -64.84
N THR A 127 10.32 -20.74 -63.77
CA THR A 127 11.51 -21.62 -63.56
C THR A 127 12.89 -20.95 -63.31
N PRO A 128 13.89 -21.62 -62.66
CA PRO A 128 14.08 -23.09 -62.59
C PRO A 128 14.46 -23.78 -61.25
N LYS A 129 13.85 -24.97 -61.09
CA LYS A 129 14.37 -26.29 -60.64
C LYS A 129 15.80 -26.42 -60.05
N SER A 130 15.87 -26.74 -58.75
CA SER A 130 16.91 -27.57 -58.08
C SER A 130 16.52 -27.81 -56.61
N THR A 131 16.81 -28.91 -55.88
CA THR A 131 17.20 -30.31 -56.16
C THR A 131 16.92 -31.11 -54.86
N PRO A 132 16.35 -32.35 -54.86
CA PRO A 132 15.87 -32.99 -53.64
C PRO A 132 16.99 -33.56 -52.75
N LYS A 133 16.86 -33.46 -51.42
CA LYS A 133 17.73 -34.17 -50.46
C LYS A 133 16.95 -34.70 -49.24
N LYS A 134 17.29 -35.92 -48.83
CA LYS A 134 16.57 -36.78 -47.86
C LYS A 134 16.60 -36.29 -46.41
N PRO A 135 15.66 -36.75 -45.56
CA PRO A 135 15.65 -36.48 -44.12
C PRO A 135 16.68 -37.33 -43.35
N LYS A 136 17.12 -36.86 -42.17
CA LYS A 136 17.63 -37.70 -41.07
C LYS A 136 17.42 -37.02 -39.70
N PRO A 137 17.24 -37.78 -38.59
CA PRO A 137 16.96 -37.26 -37.25
C PRO A 137 18.22 -37.22 -36.35
N ARG A 138 18.00 -37.02 -35.02
CA ARG A 138 19.00 -36.95 -33.91
C ARG A 138 19.77 -35.60 -33.86
N ALA A 139 20.17 -35.07 -32.69
CA ALA A 139 20.03 -35.55 -31.31
C ALA A 139 20.04 -34.38 -30.30
N THR A 140 19.48 -34.65 -29.10
CA THR A 140 19.82 -34.08 -27.79
C THR A 140 21.01 -33.13 -27.67
N ARG A 141 20.81 -32.00 -26.98
CA ARG A 141 21.46 -31.76 -25.68
C ARG A 141 20.59 -30.88 -24.78
#